data_AF-A0A1Z8AEZ1-F1
#
_entry.id   AF-A0A1Z8AEZ1-F1
#
_cell.length_a   1.000
_cell.length_b   1.000
_cell.length_c   1.000
_cell.angle_alpha   90.00
_cell.angle_beta   90.00
_cell.angle_gamma   90.00
#
_symmetry.space_group_name_H-M   'P 1'
#
loop_
_entity.id
_entity.type
_entity.pdbx_description
1 polymer ?
#
loop_
_entity_poly.entity_id
_entity_poly.type
_entity_poly.pdbx_seq_one_letter_code
_entity_poly.pdbx_strand_id
1 'polypeptide(L)'
;MQMLGVTSEALQTYDLERRPVTAAIVLANRGDGPDKVLDVVAARAPNGFKRIEDVLTKDELESTAASYKKTAGMDIDGLNNRPSIIPPPNPS
;
A
#
# COMPACT_ATOMS: atom_id res chain seq x y z
N MET A 1 2.30 -15.84 -28.36
CA MET A 1 3.13 -15.19 -27.31
C MET A 1 2.82 -13.71 -27.35
N GLN A 2 2.15 -13.15 -26.34
CA GLN A 2 1.78 -11.73 -26.34
C GLN A 2 3.06 -10.87 -26.26
N MET A 3 3.30 -10.03 -27.26
CA MET A 3 4.46 -9.14 -27.38
C MET A 3 4.34 -7.88 -26.51
N LEU A 4 3.80 -7.99 -25.29
CA LEU A 4 3.45 -6.82 -24.46
C LEU A 4 4.65 -6.21 -23.73
N GLY A 5 5.89 -6.54 -24.07
CA GLY A 5 7.07 -6.11 -23.28
C GLY A 5 8.32 -5.70 -24.07
N VAL A 6 8.28 -5.73 -25.41
CA VAL A 6 9.48 -5.50 -26.25
C VAL A 6 9.48 -4.16 -27.00
N THR A 7 8.38 -3.42 -26.97
CA THR A 7 8.22 -2.19 -27.75
C THR A 7 7.98 -0.97 -26.86
N SER A 8 8.11 0.23 -27.43
CA SER A 8 7.81 1.50 -26.74
C SER A 8 6.38 1.57 -26.21
N GLU A 9 5.44 0.97 -26.92
CA GLU A 9 4.01 0.96 -26.58
C GLU A 9 3.75 0.21 -25.26
N ALA A 10 4.51 -0.85 -25.00
CA ALA A 10 4.47 -1.58 -23.73
C ALA A 10 4.85 -0.69 -22.55
N LEU A 11 5.94 0.08 -22.69
CA LEU A 11 6.41 1.01 -21.66
C LEU A 11 5.42 2.15 -21.43
N GLN A 12 4.81 2.68 -22.49
CA GLN A 12 3.79 3.73 -22.38
C GLN A 12 2.54 3.23 -21.66
N THR A 13 2.07 2.01 -21.99
CA THR A 13 0.96 1.37 -21.30
C THR A 13 1.27 1.18 -19.81
N TYR A 14 2.45 0.63 -19.51
CA TYR A 14 2.89 0.47 -18.13
C TYR A 14 2.96 1.80 -17.37
N ASP A 15 3.53 2.85 -17.97
CA ASP A 15 3.64 4.16 -17.35
C ASP A 15 2.26 4.78 -17.08
N LEU A 16 1.33 4.72 -18.04
CA LEU A 16 -0.04 5.22 -17.87
C LEU A 16 -0.77 4.53 -16.70
N GLU A 17 -0.54 3.24 -16.49
CA GLU A 17 -1.13 2.49 -15.38
C GLU A 17 -0.42 2.75 -14.05
N ARG A 18 0.91 2.81 -14.04
CA ARG A 18 1.71 2.80 -12.81
C ARG A 18 2.02 4.18 -12.27
N ARG A 19 2.19 5.18 -13.14
CA ARG A 19 2.52 6.55 -12.73
C ARG A 19 1.48 7.16 -11.79
N PRO A 20 0.15 7.05 -12.03
CA PRO A 20 -0.84 7.62 -11.11
C PRO A 20 -0.80 6.98 -9.72
N VAL A 21 -0.73 5.64 -9.66
CA VAL A 21 -0.72 4.89 -8.40
C VAL A 21 0.56 5.17 -7.60
N THR A 22 1.71 5.18 -8.25
CA THR A 22 2.99 5.46 -7.59
C THR A 22 3.11 6.92 -7.15
N ALA A 23 2.61 7.88 -7.94
CA ALA A 23 2.55 9.29 -7.54
C ALA A 23 1.65 9.49 -6.30
N ALA A 24 0.52 8.78 -6.21
CA ALA A 24 -0.35 8.83 -5.03
C ALA A 24 0.37 8.35 -3.76
N ILE A 25 1.19 7.30 -3.85
CA ILE A 25 2.02 6.83 -2.72
C ILE A 25 3.04 7.90 -2.30
N VAL A 26 3.73 8.52 -3.27
CA VAL A 26 4.69 9.59 -2.98
C VAL A 26 4.01 10.78 -2.29
N LEU A 27 2.83 11.18 -2.77
CA LEU A 27 2.07 12.27 -2.15
C LEU A 27 1.60 11.90 -0.74
N ALA A 28 1.14 10.67 -0.52
CA ALA A 28 0.76 10.19 0.81
C ALA A 28 1.94 10.25 1.78
N ASN A 29 3.12 9.79 1.37
CA ASN A 29 4.33 9.82 2.20
C ASN A 29 4.80 11.24 2.53
N ARG A 30 4.49 12.24 1.69
CA ARG A 30 4.80 13.65 1.98
C ARG A 30 3.86 14.29 3.00
N GLY A 31 2.68 13.71 3.23
CA GLY A 31 1.68 14.22 4.18
C GLY A 31 1.59 13.40 5.47
N ASP A 32 2.72 12.86 5.93
CA ASP A 32 2.88 11.92 7.08
C ASP A 32 2.39 10.48 6.88
N GLY A 33 1.86 10.12 5.71
CA GLY A 33 1.58 8.75 5.27
C GLY A 33 1.35 7.71 6.40
N PRO A 34 2.26 6.75 6.60
CA PRO A 34 2.17 5.76 7.68
C PRO A 34 2.57 6.31 9.07
N ASP A 35 3.34 7.41 9.11
CA ASP A 35 3.94 7.98 10.31
C ASP A 35 2.96 8.83 11.12
N LYS A 36 1.79 9.18 10.57
CA LYS A 36 0.72 9.89 11.29
C LYS A 36 0.31 9.22 12.61
N VAL A 37 0.50 7.90 12.73
CA VAL A 37 0.30 7.18 13.99
C VAL A 37 1.24 7.65 15.09
N LEU A 38 2.47 8.03 14.73
CA LEU A 38 3.50 8.50 15.64
C LEU A 38 3.09 9.85 16.26
N ASP A 39 2.49 10.76 15.50
CA ASP A 39 1.98 12.03 16.02
C ASP A 39 0.87 11.81 17.05
N VAL A 40 -0.04 10.86 16.78
CA VAL A 40 -1.11 10.50 17.71
C VAL A 40 -0.52 9.95 19.01
N VAL A 41 0.47 9.06 18.91
CA VAL A 41 1.15 8.48 20.08
C VAL A 41 1.91 9.57 20.85
N ALA A 42 2.64 10.44 20.16
CA ALA A 42 3.40 11.53 20.79
C ALA A 42 2.48 12.50 21.54
N ALA A 43 1.31 12.83 20.97
CA ALA A 43 0.33 13.70 21.61
C ALA A 43 -0.34 13.06 22.84
N ARG A 44 -0.63 11.76 22.78
CA ARG A 44 -1.33 11.03 23.86
C ARG A 44 -0.39 10.55 24.98
N ALA A 45 0.86 10.28 24.66
CA ALA A 45 1.87 9.77 25.58
C ALA A 45 3.17 10.60 25.56
N PRO A 46 3.11 11.91 25.89
CA PRO A 46 4.27 12.81 25.80
C PRO A 46 5.41 12.42 26.76
N ASN A 47 5.12 11.65 27.80
CA ASN A 47 6.10 11.15 28.77
C ASN A 47 6.44 9.67 28.54
N GLY A 48 6.07 9.12 27.39
CA GLY A 48 6.19 7.69 27.07
C GLY A 48 5.05 6.84 27.63
N PHE A 49 5.13 5.54 27.35
CA PHE A 49 4.15 4.51 27.73
C PHE A 49 4.86 3.16 27.92
N LYS A 50 4.21 2.20 28.58
CA LYS A 50 4.75 0.84 28.74
C LYS A 50 4.23 -0.12 27.68
N ARG A 51 2.97 0.03 27.29
CA ARG A 51 2.32 -0.77 26.25
C ARG A 51 1.58 0.12 25.27
N ILE A 52 1.58 -0.24 23.99
CA ILE A 52 0.90 0.56 22.97
C ILE A 52 -0.62 0.60 23.21
N GLU A 53 -1.18 -0.46 23.81
CA GLU A 53 -2.59 -0.53 24.15
C GLU A 53 -3.03 0.48 25.23
N ASP A 54 -2.05 1.04 25.98
CA ASP A 54 -2.30 2.13 26.92
C ASP A 54 -2.55 3.47 26.20
N VAL A 55 -2.25 3.55 24.89
CA VAL A 55 -2.28 4.78 24.07
C VAL A 55 -3.26 4.68 22.91
N LEU A 56 -3.30 3.51 22.25
CA LEU A 56 -4.13 3.20 21.09
C LEU A 56 -4.79 1.84 21.29
N THR A 57 -6.09 1.78 21.10
CA THR A 57 -6.82 0.51 21.03
C THR A 57 -6.35 -0.33 19.84
N LYS A 58 -6.58 -1.65 19.90
CA LYS A 58 -6.29 -2.55 18.78
C LYS A 58 -6.97 -2.08 17.49
N ASP A 59 -8.21 -1.65 17.57
CA ASP A 59 -8.99 -1.17 16.41
C ASP A 59 -8.38 0.11 15.81
N GLU A 60 -7.86 1.03 16.64
CA GLU A 60 -7.17 2.23 16.15
C GLU A 60 -5.86 1.88 15.43
N LEU A 61 -5.09 0.92 15.98
CA LEU A 61 -3.86 0.43 15.33
C LEU A 61 -4.16 -0.21 13.98
N GLU A 62 -5.17 -1.07 13.93
CA GLU A 62 -5.58 -1.77 12.70
C GLU A 62 -6.11 -0.82 11.64
N SER A 63 -6.98 0.12 12.02
CA SER A 63 -7.54 1.13 11.11
C SER A 63 -6.46 2.03 10.50
N THR A 64 -5.48 2.44 11.33
CA THR A 64 -4.36 3.26 10.88
C THR A 64 -3.49 2.50 9.88
N ALA A 65 -3.17 1.23 10.17
CA ALA A 65 -2.41 0.38 9.26
C ALA A 65 -3.17 0.05 7.97
N ALA A 66 -4.48 -0.21 8.05
CA ALA A 66 -5.32 -0.59 6.91
C ALA A 66 -5.38 0.54 5.86
N SER A 67 -5.55 1.79 6.31
CA SER A 67 -5.64 2.96 5.43
C SER A 67 -4.37 3.13 4.57
N TYR A 68 -3.19 2.95 5.16
CA TYR A 68 -1.94 3.03 4.42
C TYR A 68 -1.70 1.80 3.54
N LYS A 69 -1.99 0.57 4.01
CA LYS A 69 -1.88 -0.65 3.19
C LYS A 69 -2.68 -0.54 1.89
N LYS A 70 -3.90 -0.01 1.96
CA LYS A 70 -4.73 0.23 0.77
C LYS A 70 -4.06 1.20 -0.20
N THR A 71 -3.52 2.31 0.31
CA THR A 71 -2.81 3.32 -0.51
C THR A 71 -1.55 2.74 -1.15
N ALA A 72 -0.79 1.92 -0.42
CA ALA A 72 0.41 1.24 -0.89
C ALA A 72 0.13 0.03 -1.81
N GLY A 73 -1.14 -0.33 -2.03
CA GLY A 73 -1.53 -1.50 -2.83
C GLY A 73 -1.24 -2.85 -2.16
N MET A 74 -1.12 -2.87 -0.83
CA MET A 74 -0.87 -4.04 0.03
C MET A 74 -2.13 -4.54 0.75
N ASP A 75 -3.30 -4.14 0.27
CA ASP A 75 -4.57 -4.65 0.76
C ASP A 75 -4.70 -6.16 0.47
N ILE A 76 -4.94 -6.96 1.51
CA ILE A 76 -4.86 -8.43 1.42
C ILE A 76 -5.97 -8.96 0.51
N ASP A 77 -7.20 -8.50 0.71
CA ASP A 77 -8.35 -8.95 -0.07
C ASP A 77 -8.17 -8.54 -1.54
N GLY A 78 -7.74 -7.31 -1.79
CA GLY A 78 -7.42 -6.83 -3.13
C GLY A 78 -6.29 -7.62 -3.79
N LEU A 79 -5.26 -8.05 -3.05
CA LEU A 79 -4.16 -8.84 -3.59
C LEU A 79 -4.59 -10.28 -3.90
N ASN A 80 -5.32 -10.92 -2.99
CA ASN A 80 -5.75 -12.31 -3.14
C ASN A 80 -6.77 -12.48 -4.28
N ASN A 81 -7.59 -11.46 -4.55
CA ASN A 81 -8.61 -11.51 -5.59
C ASN A 81 -8.13 -10.99 -6.96
N ARG A 82 -6.85 -10.59 -7.09
CA ARG A 82 -6.32 -10.17 -8.38
C ARG A 82 -6.12 -11.36 -9.32
N PRO A 83 -6.48 -11.23 -10.61
CA PRO A 83 -6.16 -12.23 -11.61
C PRO A 83 -4.66 -12.51 -11.66
N SER A 84 -4.29 -13.78 -11.85
CA SER A 84 -2.88 -14.13 -12.09
C SER A 84 -2.37 -13.42 -13.34
N ILE A 85 -1.20 -12.78 -13.21
CA ILE A 85 -0.48 -12.18 -14.35
C ILE A 85 0.28 -13.22 -15.17
N ILE A 86 0.45 -14.44 -14.63
CA ILE A 86 1.07 -15.57 -15.31
C ILE A 86 -0.05 -16.49 -15.81
N PRO A 87 -0.13 -16.78 -17.11
CA PRO A 87 -1.06 -17.78 -17.64
C PRO A 87 -0.79 -19.16 -17.01
N PRO A 88 -1.82 -20.00 -16.83
CA PRO A 88 -1.58 -21.38 -16.41
C PRO A 88 -0.66 -22.09 -17.42
N PRO A 89 0.21 -23.01 -16.97
CA PRO A 89 1.07 -23.76 -17.87
C PRO A 89 0.23 -24.52 -18.91
N ASN A 90 0.69 -24.56 -20.16
CA ASN A 90 0.01 -25.35 -21.20
C ASN A 90 -0.03 -26.82 -20.76
N PRO A 91 -1.18 -27.51 -20.85
CA PRO A 91 -1.24 -28.95 -20.61
C PRO A 91 -0.41 -29.67 -21.68
N SER A 92 0.43 -30.61 -21.23
CA SER A 92 1.24 -31.50 -22.07
C SER A 92 0.40 -32.38 -22.98
#